data_AF-A0A3C0CTF7-F1
#
_entry.id   AF-A0A3C0CTF7-F1
#
_cell.length_a   1.000
_cell.length_b   1.000
_cell.length_c   1.000
_cell.angle_alpha   90.00
_cell.angle_beta   90.00
_cell.angle_gamma   90.00
#
_symmetry.space_group_name_H-M   'P 1'
#
loop_
_entity.id
_entity.type
_entity.pdbx_description
1 polymer ?
#
loop_
_entity_poly.entity_id
_entity_poly.type
_entity_poly.pdbx_seq_one_letter_code
_entity_poly.pdbx_strand_id
1 'polypeptide(L)'
;GSLYVTINEDGEGLCEVFARMGKSGGCASSQLDAVSRVISTALRAGVKPESIIKQLRGNVCPSPGWDAGGRVLSCPDAIGIALEHYVQFKQTGQASDTVSKWSSTLDNMVGACPDCGGAVEHESGCLVCRFCGYSKCG
;
A
#
# COMPACT_ATOMS: atom_id res chain seq x y z
N GLY A 1 6.50 1.49 11.99
CA GLY A 1 7.28 0.29 12.37
C GLY A 1 7.50 -0.56 11.15
N SER A 2 8.31 -1.62 11.22
CA SER A 2 8.50 -2.54 10.09
C SER A 2 7.24 -3.35 9.84
N LEU A 3 6.82 -3.44 8.58
CA LEU A 3 5.74 -4.29 8.11
C LEU A 3 6.36 -5.51 7.42
N TYR A 4 5.85 -6.70 7.73
CA TYR A 4 6.23 -7.94 7.08
C TYR A 4 5.04 -8.47 6.30
N VAL A 5 5.22 -8.74 5.01
CA VAL A 5 4.20 -9.31 4.13
C VAL A 5 4.67 -10.70 3.70
N THR A 6 3.80 -11.69 3.83
CA THR A 6 4.03 -13.08 3.39
C THR A 6 2.98 -13.43 2.36
N ILE A 7 3.41 -13.98 1.22
CA ILE A 7 2.54 -14.37 0.11
C ILE A 7 2.69 -15.86 -0.09
N ASN A 8 1.57 -16.58 -0.07
CA ASN A 8 1.52 -18.03 -0.31
C ASN A 8 0.85 -18.32 -1.65
N GLU A 9 1.30 -19.40 -2.26
CA GLU A 9 0.82 -19.95 -3.54
C GLU A 9 0.59 -21.45 -3.38
N ASP A 10 -0.41 -21.97 -4.08
CA ASP A 10 -0.68 -23.40 -4.21
C ASP A 10 -0.68 -23.82 -5.70
N GLY A 11 -1.20 -25.02 -5.99
CA GLY A 11 -1.25 -25.54 -7.36
C GLY A 11 -2.13 -24.73 -8.33
N GLU A 12 -3.01 -23.87 -7.82
CA GLU A 12 -3.92 -23.03 -8.61
C GLU A 12 -3.46 -21.57 -8.70
N GLY A 13 -2.47 -21.16 -7.90
CA GLY A 13 -1.87 -19.83 -7.91
C GLY A 13 -1.84 -19.19 -6.53
N LEU A 14 -1.73 -17.85 -6.48
CA LEU A 14 -1.70 -17.10 -5.22
C LEU A 14 -3.00 -17.36 -4.44
N CYS A 15 -2.88 -17.79 -3.18
CA CYS A 15 -4.02 -18.18 -2.36
C CYS A 15 -4.10 -17.45 -1.02
N GLU A 16 -2.99 -16.91 -0.50
CA GLU A 16 -2.99 -16.27 0.81
C GLU A 16 -1.96 -15.14 0.91
N VAL A 17 -2.32 -14.10 1.67
CA VAL A 17 -1.45 -13.00 2.05
C VAL A 17 -1.60 -12.76 3.53
N PHE A 18 -0.49 -12.75 4.25
CA PHE A 18 -0.41 -12.32 5.64
C PHE A 18 0.39 -11.03 5.75
N ALA A 19 -0.07 -10.12 6.60
CA ALA A 19 0.68 -8.91 6.90
C ALA A 19 0.75 -8.68 8.41
N ARG A 20 1.95 -8.41 8.93
CA ARG A 20 2.19 -8.19 10.36
C ARG A 20 3.08 -6.99 10.59
N MET A 21 2.71 -6.16 11.57
CA MET A 21 3.52 -5.04 12.02
C MET A 21 4.44 -5.49 13.17
N GLY A 22 5.75 -5.27 13.05
CA GLY A 22 6.74 -5.83 13.99
C GLY A 22 6.74 -5.20 15.40
N LYS A 23 6.56 -3.88 15.51
CA LYS A 23 6.58 -3.14 16.79
C LYS A 23 5.33 -2.29 17.00
N SER A 24 4.16 -2.81 16.64
CA SER A 24 2.90 -2.08 16.83
C SER A 24 1.77 -3.03 17.16
N GLY A 25 1.31 -2.99 18.41
CA GLY A 25 -0.01 -3.49 18.80
C GLY A 25 -1.08 -2.42 18.57
N GLY A 26 -2.35 -2.81 18.58
CA GLY A 26 -3.49 -1.87 18.49
C GLY A 26 -4.20 -1.84 17.12
N CYS A 27 -4.93 -0.77 16.85
CA CYS A 27 -5.86 -0.66 15.70
C CYS A 27 -5.19 -0.91 14.35
N ALA A 28 -3.97 -0.38 14.13
CA ALA A 28 -3.25 -0.58 12.88
C ALA A 28 -2.95 -2.07 12.60
N SER A 29 -2.56 -2.82 13.62
CA SER A 29 -2.28 -4.26 13.50
C SER A 29 -3.56 -5.07 13.28
N SER A 30 -4.64 -4.73 13.98
CA SER A 30 -5.95 -5.37 13.79
C SER A 30 -6.54 -5.11 12.40
N GLN A 31 -6.48 -3.88 11.91
CA GLN A 31 -6.94 -3.53 10.56
C GLN A 31 -6.09 -4.22 9.49
N LEU A 32 -4.77 -4.29 9.70
CA LEU A 32 -3.86 -4.97 8.80
C LEU A 32 -4.17 -6.48 8.69
N ASP A 33 -4.39 -7.14 9.84
CA ASP A 33 -4.79 -8.55 9.87
C ASP A 33 -6.11 -8.75 9.11
N ALA A 34 -7.12 -7.92 9.38
CA ALA A 34 -8.40 -7.97 8.70
C ALA A 34 -8.26 -7.77 7.17
N VAL A 35 -7.50 -6.77 6.72
CA VAL A 35 -7.26 -6.50 5.30
C VAL A 35 -6.56 -7.69 4.64
N SER A 36 -5.52 -8.26 5.27
CA SER A 36 -4.78 -9.40 4.72
C SER A 36 -5.67 -10.66 4.58
N ARG A 37 -6.59 -10.88 5.52
CA ARG A 37 -7.60 -11.96 5.44
C ARG A 37 -8.60 -11.74 4.30
N VAL A 38 -9.06 -10.51 4.10
CA VAL A 38 -9.98 -10.18 2.99
C VAL A 38 -9.29 -10.39 1.65
N ILE A 39 -8.03 -9.97 1.51
CA ILE A 39 -7.21 -10.21 0.32
C ILE A 39 -7.07 -11.71 0.07
N SER A 40 -6.74 -12.50 1.10
CA SER A 40 -6.63 -13.96 1.00
C SER A 40 -7.95 -14.61 0.56
N THR A 41 -9.08 -14.13 1.07
CA THR A 41 -10.40 -14.59 0.63
C THR A 41 -10.68 -14.23 -0.83
N ALA A 42 -10.32 -13.02 -1.26
CA ALA A 42 -10.48 -12.59 -2.66
C ALA A 42 -9.63 -13.44 -3.62
N LEU A 43 -8.39 -13.73 -3.25
CA LEU A 43 -7.50 -14.61 -4.01
C LEU A 43 -8.11 -16.01 -4.19
N ARG A 44 -8.57 -16.63 -3.09
CA ARG A 44 -9.27 -17.93 -3.14
C ARG A 44 -10.59 -17.90 -3.88
N ALA A 45 -11.21 -16.73 -4.03
CA ALA A 45 -12.40 -16.55 -4.86
C ALA A 45 -12.08 -16.36 -6.36
N GLY A 46 -10.79 -16.45 -6.75
CA GLY A 46 -10.35 -16.32 -8.14
C GLY A 46 -10.21 -14.88 -8.62
N VAL A 47 -10.19 -13.90 -7.71
CA VAL A 47 -9.92 -12.50 -8.08
C VAL A 47 -8.47 -12.38 -8.52
N LYS A 48 -8.26 -11.85 -9.73
CA LYS A 48 -6.93 -11.65 -10.29
C LYS A 48 -6.06 -10.75 -9.41
N PRO A 49 -4.80 -11.12 -9.10
CA PRO A 49 -3.91 -10.33 -8.25
C PRO A 49 -3.78 -8.87 -8.69
N GLU A 50 -3.75 -8.61 -10.00
CA GLU A 50 -3.63 -7.26 -10.57
C GLU A 50 -4.82 -6.37 -10.19
N SER A 51 -6.02 -6.95 -10.06
CA SER A 51 -7.21 -6.22 -9.63
C SER A 51 -7.12 -5.82 -8.16
N ILE A 52 -6.54 -6.67 -7.31
CA ILE A 52 -6.31 -6.39 -5.89
C ILE A 52 -5.22 -5.32 -5.74
N ILE A 53 -4.08 -5.48 -6.43
CA ILE A 53 -2.97 -4.52 -6.44
C ILE A 53 -3.50 -3.12 -6.77
N LYS A 54 -4.33 -2.99 -7.81
CA LYS A 54 -4.93 -1.71 -8.21
C LYS A 54 -5.76 -1.03 -7.11
N GLN A 55 -6.41 -1.79 -6.22
CA GLN A 55 -7.18 -1.23 -5.10
C GLN A 55 -6.30 -0.86 -3.90
N LEU A 56 -5.15 -1.52 -3.74
CA LEU A 56 -4.24 -1.30 -2.61
C LEU A 56 -3.26 -0.16 -2.87
N ARG A 57 -2.71 -0.09 -4.09
CA ARG A 57 -1.69 0.89 -4.46
C ARG A 57 -2.24 2.30 -4.45
N GLY A 58 -1.46 3.23 -3.89
CA GLY A 58 -1.86 4.63 -3.80
C GLY A 58 -2.77 4.95 -2.61
N ASN A 59 -3.13 3.99 -1.77
CA ASN A 59 -3.85 4.27 -0.52
C ASN A 59 -2.92 5.03 0.43
N VAL A 60 -3.35 6.18 0.94
CA VAL A 60 -2.52 7.07 1.75
C VAL A 60 -2.97 7.07 3.21
N CYS A 61 -2.02 6.95 4.13
CA CYS A 61 -2.25 7.18 5.54
C CYS A 61 -1.57 8.48 6.01
N PRO A 62 -1.92 9.01 7.20
CA PRO A 62 -1.25 10.19 7.76
C PRO A 62 0.24 10.04 8.06
N SER A 63 0.78 8.81 8.00
CA SER A 63 2.16 8.50 8.39
C SER A 63 2.83 7.59 7.36
N PRO A 64 3.10 8.10 6.15
CA PRO A 64 3.80 7.34 5.12
C PRO A 64 5.23 6.98 5.58
N GLY A 65 5.72 5.84 5.09
CA GLY A 65 7.06 5.35 5.35
C GLY A 65 7.99 5.50 4.16
N TRP A 66 9.27 5.24 4.39
CA TRP A 66 10.29 5.09 3.35
C TRP A 66 10.91 3.71 3.47
N ASP A 67 11.06 3.03 2.34
CA ASP A 67 11.72 1.73 2.27
C ASP A 67 12.40 1.56 0.91
N ALA A 68 13.53 0.87 0.89
CA ALA A 68 14.31 0.52 -0.30
C ALA A 68 14.33 1.58 -1.43
N GLY A 69 14.58 2.84 -1.06
CA GLY A 69 14.72 3.95 -2.01
C GLY A 69 13.42 4.56 -2.54
N GLY A 70 12.25 4.13 -2.07
CA GLY A 70 10.96 4.74 -2.44
C GLY A 70 10.01 4.93 -1.26
N ARG A 71 8.87 5.57 -1.54
CA ARG A 71 7.89 5.94 -0.53
C ARG A 71 6.75 4.93 -0.46
N VAL A 72 6.42 4.52 0.75
CA VAL A 72 5.31 3.61 1.06
C VAL A 72 4.20 4.43 1.69
N LEU A 73 3.05 4.53 1.03
CA LEU A 73 2.03 5.52 1.38
C LEU A 73 1.14 5.10 2.55
N SER A 74 1.00 3.79 2.77
CA SER A 74 0.22 3.20 3.84
C SER A 74 0.51 1.71 4.00
N CYS A 75 -0.11 1.06 4.99
CA CYS A 75 0.01 -0.40 5.14
C CYS A 75 -0.66 -1.17 3.98
N PRO A 76 -1.87 -0.81 3.50
CA PRO A 76 -2.42 -1.39 2.27
C PRO A 76 -1.51 -1.20 1.05
N ASP A 77 -0.97 0.00 0.85
CA ASP A 77 -0.06 0.29 -0.27
C ASP A 77 1.20 -0.59 -0.21
N ALA A 78 1.75 -0.82 0.98
CA ALA A 78 2.87 -1.73 1.20
C ALA A 78 2.56 -3.18 0.81
N ILE A 79 1.35 -3.68 1.13
CA ILE A 79 0.90 -5.01 0.66
C ILE A 79 0.81 -5.02 -0.87
N GLY A 80 0.28 -3.95 -1.46
CA GLY A 80 0.21 -3.79 -2.91
C GLY A 80 1.58 -3.83 -3.59
N ILE A 81 2.58 -3.16 -3.02
CA ILE A 81 3.97 -3.16 -3.50
C ILE A 81 4.54 -4.59 -3.45
N ALA A 82 4.37 -5.29 -2.33
CA ALA A 82 4.85 -6.67 -2.18
C ALA A 82 4.20 -7.63 -3.18
N LEU A 83 2.89 -7.51 -3.38
CA LEU A 83 2.16 -8.30 -4.39
C LEU A 83 2.64 -8.01 -5.81
N GLU A 84 2.87 -6.74 -6.15
CA GLU A 84 3.37 -6.36 -7.47
C GLU A 84 4.76 -6.93 -7.73
N HIS A 85 5.67 -6.83 -6.75
CA HIS A 85 7.01 -7.42 -6.86
C HIS A 85 6.94 -8.93 -7.06
N TYR A 86 6.06 -9.61 -6.32
CA TYR A 86 5.89 -11.05 -6.43
C TYR A 86 5.35 -11.46 -7.83
N VAL A 87 4.32 -10.78 -8.32
CA VAL A 87 3.76 -11.05 -9.66
C VAL A 87 4.80 -10.76 -10.76
N GLN A 88 5.55 -9.67 -10.66
CA GLN A 88 6.63 -9.37 -11.60
C GLN A 88 7.75 -10.41 -11.56
N PHE A 89 8.14 -10.86 -10.37
CA PHE A 89 9.12 -11.93 -10.20
C PHE A 89 8.64 -13.24 -10.86
N LYS A 90 7.36 -13.61 -10.70
CA LYS A 90 6.79 -14.80 -11.35
C LYS A 90 6.79 -14.72 -12.87
N GLN A 91 6.65 -13.51 -13.43
CA GLN A 91 6.62 -13.31 -14.89
C GLN A 91 8.02 -13.22 -15.50
N THR A 92 8.97 -12.60 -14.81
CA THR A 92 10.28 -12.24 -15.38
C THR A 92 11.45 -13.03 -14.78
N GLY A 93 11.27 -13.66 -13.62
CA GLY A 93 12.33 -14.27 -12.82
C GLY A 93 13.23 -13.26 -12.10
N GLN A 94 12.95 -11.95 -12.19
CA GLN A 94 13.77 -10.90 -11.59
C GLN A 94 13.14 -10.39 -10.30
N ALA A 95 13.91 -10.40 -9.21
CA ALA A 95 13.48 -9.81 -7.96
C ALA A 95 13.67 -8.27 -8.01
N SER A 96 12.66 -7.53 -7.58
CA SER A 96 12.74 -6.09 -7.37
C SER A 96 12.77 -5.81 -5.88
N ASP A 97 13.85 -5.20 -5.41
CA ASP A 97 13.95 -4.74 -4.04
C ASP A 97 13.52 -3.28 -3.88
N THR A 98 13.47 -2.50 -4.98
CA THR A 98 13.08 -1.09 -4.92
C THR A 98 11.58 -0.93 -4.88
N VAL A 99 11.08 -0.08 -3.99
CA VAL A 99 9.66 0.30 -3.98
C VAL A 99 9.27 0.89 -5.34
N SER A 100 8.37 0.19 -6.03
CA SER A 100 7.93 0.58 -7.36
C SER A 100 7.15 1.89 -7.34
N LYS A 101 7.37 2.75 -8.33
CA LYS A 101 6.58 3.97 -8.52
C LYS A 101 5.28 3.63 -9.25
N TRP A 102 4.15 3.59 -8.53
CA TRP A 102 2.85 3.30 -9.15
C TRP A 102 2.40 4.40 -10.12
N SER A 103 2.66 5.67 -9.79
CA SER A 103 2.38 6.82 -10.66
C SER A 103 3.25 8.02 -10.23
N SER A 104 3.72 8.80 -11.21
CA SER A 104 4.45 10.05 -10.98
C SER A 104 3.64 11.09 -10.19
N THR A 105 2.31 11.04 -10.22
CA THR A 105 1.43 11.90 -9.42
C THR A 105 1.52 11.59 -7.93
N LEU A 106 1.84 10.34 -7.57
CA LEU A 106 1.91 9.94 -6.18
C LEU A 106 3.13 10.54 -5.47
N ASP A 107 4.25 10.82 -6.16
CA ASP A 107 5.46 11.38 -5.52
C ASP A 107 5.19 12.70 -4.77
N ASN A 108 4.17 13.47 -5.18
CA ASN A 108 3.81 14.74 -4.54
C ASN A 108 2.92 14.60 -3.30
N MET A 109 2.41 13.40 -3.00
CA MET A 109 1.50 13.18 -1.87
C MET A 109 2.23 13.18 -0.53
N VAL A 110 1.90 14.11 0.36
CA VAL A 110 2.63 14.30 1.63
C VAL A 110 1.99 13.48 2.76
N GLY A 111 0.72 13.12 2.64
CA GLY A 111 -0.02 12.36 3.64
C GLY A 111 -1.52 12.36 3.37
N ALA A 112 -2.30 11.98 4.37
CA ALA A 112 -3.76 12.02 4.33
C ALA A 112 -4.30 13.35 4.88
N CYS A 113 -5.33 13.87 4.23
CA CYS A 113 -6.08 15.05 4.63
C CYS A 113 -6.75 14.80 5.99
N PRO A 114 -6.64 15.75 6.94
CA PRO A 114 -7.27 15.59 8.25
C PRO A 114 -8.81 15.62 8.18
N ASP A 115 -9.39 16.29 7.18
CA ASP A 115 -10.84 16.48 7.09
C ASP A 115 -11.55 15.30 6.41
N CYS A 116 -10.92 14.68 5.42
CA CYS A 116 -11.57 13.64 4.60
C CYS A 116 -10.75 12.36 4.41
N GLY A 117 -9.50 12.31 4.87
CA GLY A 117 -8.61 11.17 4.65
C GLY A 117 -8.05 11.03 3.23
N GLY A 118 -8.49 11.87 2.28
CA GLY A 118 -7.97 11.90 0.91
C GLY A 118 -6.50 12.34 0.84
N ALA A 119 -5.81 12.11 -0.26
CA ALA A 119 -4.42 12.53 -0.40
C ALA A 119 -4.27 14.06 -0.30
N VAL A 120 -3.20 14.51 0.37
CA VAL A 120 -2.74 15.91 0.33
C VAL A 120 -1.42 16.03 -0.41
N GLU A 121 -1.24 17.12 -1.13
CA GLU A 121 -0.03 17.47 -1.87
C GLU A 121 0.53 18.82 -1.42
N HIS A 122 1.83 19.06 -1.62
CA HIS A 122 2.41 20.39 -1.41
C HIS A 122 2.22 21.25 -2.66
N GLU A 123 1.56 22.39 -2.50
CA GLU A 123 1.41 23.41 -3.53
C GLU A 123 1.68 24.79 -2.91
N SER A 124 2.66 25.53 -3.45
CA SER A 124 2.96 26.91 -3.06
C SER A 124 3.17 27.15 -1.56
N GLY A 125 3.79 26.20 -0.85
CA GLY A 125 4.02 26.29 0.61
C GLY A 125 2.83 25.84 1.48
N CYS A 126 1.78 25.30 0.86
CA CYS A 126 0.60 24.79 1.54
C CYS A 126 0.41 23.29 1.29
N LEU A 127 -0.10 22.58 2.28
CA LEU A 127 -0.69 21.26 2.12
C LEU A 127 -2.10 21.42 1.58
N VAL A 128 -2.38 20.90 0.39
CA VAL A 128 -3.68 21.04 -0.31
C VAL A 128 -4.31 19.67 -0.53
N CYS A 129 -5.59 19.52 -0.19
CA CYS A 129 -6.41 18.37 -0.55
C CYS A 129 -7.33 18.72 -1.71
N ARG A 130 -7.10 18.12 -2.88
CA ARG A 130 -7.97 18.32 -4.06
C ARG A 130 -9.34 17.65 -3.94
N PHE A 131 -9.52 16.76 -2.95
CA PHE A 131 -10.77 16.04 -2.75
C PHE A 131 -11.81 16.87 -1.99
N CYS A 132 -11.43 17.50 -0.88
CA CYS A 132 -12.37 18.27 -0.04
C CYS A 132 -12.08 19.79 0.02
N GLY A 133 -10.99 20.26 -0.60
CA GLY A 133 -10.59 21.67 -0.58
C GLY A 133 -9.82 22.10 0.67
N TYR A 134 -9.47 21.18 1.58
CA TYR A 134 -8.60 21.49 2.71
C TYR A 134 -7.28 22.11 2.25
N SER A 135 -6.86 23.20 2.90
CA SER A 135 -5.55 23.82 2.68
C SER A 135 -4.94 24.30 4.00
N LYS A 136 -3.66 23.99 4.24
CA LYS A 136 -2.91 24.52 5.38
C LYS A 136 -1.53 24.97 4.96
N CYS A 137 -1.28 26.26 5.09
CA CYS A 137 0.01 26.89 4.77
C CYS A 137 0.90 26.98 6.03
N GLY A 138 2.22 26.92 5.83
CA GLY A 138 3.24 27.07 6.86
C GLY A 138 4.03 28.36 6.69
#